data_AF-A0A1Q5JYP1-F1
#
_entry.id   AF-A0A1Q5JYP1-F1
#
_cell.length_a   1.000
_cell.length_b   1.000
_cell.length_c   1.000
_cell.angle_alpha   90.00
_cell.angle_beta   90.00
_cell.angle_gamma   90.00
#
_symmetry.space_group_name_H-M   'P 1'
#
loop_
_entity.id
_entity.type
_entity.pdbx_description
1 polymer ?
#
loop_
_entity_poly.entity_id
_entity_poly.type
_entity_poly.pdbx_seq_one_letter_code
_entity_poly.pdbx_strand_id
1 'polypeptide(L)'
;MAAGLTALPALFIMSPGTPAQAATSVHQKETQPPVRYVQVSNVQTCNPDGLCTFRASCPSGTVITGGGVSVSPLISSGLYLMESEPDNSTTWKGTVRNNTQFPVTVTVKAICVRLPGV
;
A
#
# COMPACT_ATOMS: atom_id res chain seq x y z
N MET A 1 -46.73 13.60 63.37
CA MET A 1 -45.78 14.70 63.11
C MET A 1 -44.40 14.10 62.88
N ALA A 2 -43.62 14.73 61.99
CA ALA A 2 -42.21 14.49 61.68
C ALA A 2 -41.85 13.30 60.75
N ALA A 3 -41.47 13.70 59.53
CA ALA A 3 -40.75 12.93 58.53
C ALA A 3 -39.26 12.82 58.88
N GLY A 4 -38.58 11.78 58.39
CA GLY A 4 -37.13 11.64 58.38
C GLY A 4 -36.70 10.78 57.20
N LEU A 5 -36.04 11.42 56.22
CA LEU A 5 -35.55 10.82 54.98
C LEU A 5 -34.25 10.01 55.19
N THR A 6 -33.94 9.26 54.13
CA THR A 6 -32.63 8.79 53.62
C THR A 6 -32.12 7.43 54.04
N ALA A 7 -32.36 6.44 53.18
CA ALA A 7 -31.31 5.52 52.72
C ALA A 7 -31.74 4.91 51.37
N LEU A 8 -31.15 5.36 50.27
CA LEU A 8 -31.21 4.68 48.98
C LEU A 8 -30.11 3.60 48.97
N PRO A 9 -30.41 2.30 48.84
CA PRO A 9 -29.39 1.32 48.51
C PRO A 9 -29.13 1.40 47.00
N ALA A 10 -27.90 1.74 46.63
CA ALA A 10 -27.42 1.64 45.25
C ALA A 10 -27.37 0.15 44.85
N LEU A 11 -28.30 -0.29 44.00
CA LEU A 11 -28.27 -1.60 43.36
C LEU A 11 -27.21 -1.58 42.26
N PHE A 12 -26.01 -2.08 42.57
CA PHE A 12 -25.02 -2.46 41.57
C PHE A 12 -25.51 -3.68 40.80
N ILE A 13 -26.00 -3.48 39.58
CA ILE A 13 -26.34 -4.57 38.67
C ILE A 13 -25.02 -5.06 38.05
N MET A 14 -24.51 -6.21 38.53
CA MET A 14 -23.37 -6.88 37.91
C MET A 14 -23.86 -7.54 36.62
N SER A 15 -23.60 -6.91 35.47
CA SER A 15 -23.77 -7.54 34.16
C SER A 15 -22.76 -8.68 34.02
N PRO A 16 -23.17 -9.90 33.66
CA PRO A 16 -22.23 -10.96 33.33
C PRO A 16 -21.50 -10.56 32.04
N GLY A 17 -20.21 -10.27 32.16
CA GLY A 17 -19.34 -10.00 31.03
C GLY A 17 -19.34 -11.19 30.08
N THR A 18 -19.83 -10.98 28.86
CA THR A 18 -19.71 -11.93 27.76
C THR A 18 -18.23 -12.23 27.55
N PRO A 19 -17.75 -13.48 27.64
CA PRO A 19 -16.36 -13.77 27.34
C PRO A 19 -16.12 -13.46 25.87
N ALA A 20 -15.20 -12.50 25.63
CA ALA A 20 -14.68 -12.23 24.30
C ALA A 20 -13.99 -13.50 23.81
N GLN A 21 -14.65 -14.22 22.91
CA GLN A 21 -14.04 -15.35 22.21
C GLN A 21 -12.95 -14.75 21.32
N ALA A 22 -11.70 -14.89 21.76
CA ALA A 22 -10.54 -14.62 20.93
C ALA A 22 -10.63 -15.55 19.71
N ALA A 23 -10.89 -14.97 18.55
CA ALA A 23 -10.79 -15.69 17.29
C ALA A 23 -9.32 -16.05 17.07
N THR A 24 -8.94 -17.27 17.44
CA THR A 24 -7.67 -17.86 17.03
C THR A 24 -7.71 -18.05 15.52
N SER A 25 -7.08 -17.13 14.79
CA SER A 25 -6.76 -17.31 13.38
C SER A 25 -5.83 -18.51 13.26
N VAL A 26 -6.35 -19.64 12.83
CA VAL A 26 -5.53 -20.76 12.37
C VAL A 26 -4.95 -20.31 11.04
N HIS A 27 -3.71 -19.81 11.05
CA HIS A 27 -2.93 -19.62 9.83
C HIS A 27 -2.69 -21.01 9.24
N GLN A 28 -3.65 -21.51 8.45
CA GLN A 28 -3.44 -22.71 7.67
C GLN A 28 -2.33 -22.38 6.69
N LYS A 29 -1.16 -22.98 6.94
CA LYS A 29 -0.06 -23.04 5.99
C LYS A 29 -0.52 -23.91 4.83
N GLU A 30 -1.36 -23.35 3.98
CA GLU A 30 -1.69 -23.96 2.71
C GLU A 30 -0.37 -24.14 1.95
N THR A 31 -0.14 -25.35 1.47
CA THR A 31 1.06 -25.72 0.69
C THR A 31 0.98 -25.06 -0.68
N GLN A 32 1.00 -23.72 -0.71
CA GLN A 32 0.99 -22.92 -1.93
C GLN A 32 2.28 -23.25 -2.70
N PRO A 33 2.20 -23.63 -3.98
CA PRO A 33 3.38 -23.80 -4.81
C PRO A 33 4.26 -22.54 -4.77
N PRO A 34 5.59 -22.66 -4.90
CA PRO A 34 6.49 -21.52 -4.75
C PRO A 34 6.11 -20.41 -5.74
N VAL A 35 5.61 -19.30 -5.20
CA VAL A 35 5.25 -18.11 -5.97
C VAL A 35 6.52 -17.58 -6.63
N ARG A 36 6.51 -17.49 -7.96
CA ARG A 36 7.63 -16.86 -8.69
C ARG A 36 7.34 -15.39 -8.88
N TYR A 37 8.13 -14.54 -8.23
CA TYR A 37 8.11 -13.10 -8.43
C TYR A 37 9.21 -12.66 -9.39
N VAL A 38 8.94 -11.59 -10.15
CA VAL A 38 9.90 -10.89 -11.01
C VAL A 38 9.74 -9.41 -10.75
N GLN A 39 10.85 -8.70 -10.58
CA GLN A 39 10.86 -7.25 -10.53
C GLN A 39 11.35 -6.72 -11.87
N VAL A 40 10.59 -5.81 -12.47
CA VAL A 40 10.97 -5.09 -13.68
C VAL A 40 11.11 -3.60 -13.38
N SER A 41 11.97 -2.91 -14.13
CA SER A 41 12.18 -1.48 -13.98
C SER A 41 12.21 -0.78 -15.34
N ASN A 42 11.64 0.41 -15.40
CA ASN A 42 11.82 1.35 -16.50
C ASN A 42 12.51 2.61 -15.97
N VAL A 43 13.66 2.95 -16.54
CA VAL A 43 14.50 4.07 -16.13
C VAL A 43 14.49 5.10 -17.25
N GLN A 44 13.94 6.29 -16.97
CA GLN A 44 13.85 7.38 -17.95
C GLN A 44 14.18 8.72 -17.33
N THR A 45 14.57 9.67 -18.16
CA THR A 45 14.83 11.05 -17.74
C THR A 45 13.53 11.85 -17.75
N CYS A 46 13.27 12.57 -16.65
CA CYS A 46 12.26 13.62 -16.59
C CYS A 46 12.94 14.99 -16.63
N ASN A 47 12.69 15.74 -17.69
CA ASN A 47 13.30 17.05 -17.92
C ASN A 47 12.77 18.11 -16.93
N PRO A 48 13.51 19.23 -16.77
CA PRO A 48 13.05 20.39 -16.00
C PRO A 48 11.64 20.86 -16.41
N ASP A 49 10.93 21.41 -15.45
CA ASP A 49 9.54 21.89 -15.55
C ASP A 49 8.54 20.89 -16.16
N GLY A 50 8.89 19.60 -16.16
CA GLY A 50 8.14 18.52 -16.78
C GLY A 50 7.17 17.82 -15.84
N LEU A 51 6.04 17.39 -16.40
CA LEU A 51 5.17 16.36 -15.80
C LEU A 51 5.38 15.06 -16.59
N CYS A 52 6.08 14.10 -15.99
CA CYS A 52 6.52 12.89 -16.68
C CYS A 52 5.77 11.67 -16.15
N THR A 53 5.19 10.88 -17.06
CA THR A 53 4.53 9.61 -16.74
C THR A 53 5.30 8.48 -17.39
N PHE A 54 5.76 7.52 -16.57
CA PHE A 54 6.50 6.35 -17.03
C PHE A 54 5.83 5.08 -16.54
N ARG A 55 6.06 3.97 -17.26
CA ARG A 55 5.42 2.69 -17.03
C ARG A 55 6.42 1.55 -16.96
N ALA A 56 6.22 0.64 -16.00
CA ALA A 56 6.96 -0.61 -15.92
C ALA A 56 5.97 -1.77 -16.14
N SER A 57 6.19 -2.55 -17.20
CA SER A 57 5.27 -3.62 -17.61
C SER A 57 5.81 -4.99 -17.26
N CYS A 58 4.98 -5.76 -16.58
CA CYS A 58 5.24 -7.14 -16.24
C CYS A 58 5.29 -8.03 -17.48
N PRO A 59 6.14 -9.08 -17.49
CA PRO A 59 6.19 -10.02 -18.59
C PRO A 59 4.88 -10.82 -18.71
N SER A 60 4.61 -11.33 -19.91
CA SER A 60 3.43 -12.16 -20.18
C SER A 60 3.33 -13.36 -19.24
N GLY A 61 2.09 -13.68 -18.82
CA GLY A 61 1.82 -14.76 -17.88
C GLY A 61 2.12 -14.41 -16.41
N THR A 62 2.23 -13.13 -16.08
CA THR A 62 2.32 -12.64 -14.71
C THR A 62 1.30 -11.52 -14.47
N VAL A 63 0.94 -11.30 -13.21
CA VAL A 63 0.08 -10.20 -12.77
C VAL A 63 0.87 -9.24 -11.91
N ILE A 64 0.55 -7.95 -11.97
CA ILE A 64 1.16 -6.97 -11.09
C ILE A 64 0.59 -7.10 -9.67
N THR A 65 1.49 -7.05 -8.68
CA THR A 65 1.15 -7.12 -7.26
C THR A 65 1.60 -5.88 -6.49
N GLY A 66 2.41 -5.03 -7.13
CA GLY A 66 2.87 -3.77 -6.56
C GLY A 66 3.89 -3.12 -7.47
N GLY A 67 4.43 -2.01 -6.99
CA GLY A 67 5.46 -1.26 -7.69
C GLY A 67 5.88 -0.03 -6.91
N GLY A 68 6.53 0.90 -7.59
CA GLY A 68 6.92 2.16 -6.98
C GLY A 68 7.71 3.05 -7.91
N VAL A 69 8.04 4.24 -7.42
CA VAL A 69 8.84 5.23 -8.14
C VAL A 69 9.99 5.64 -7.24
N SER A 70 11.19 5.69 -7.82
CA SER A 70 12.37 6.29 -7.18
C SER A 70 13.00 7.29 -8.14
N VAL A 71 13.58 8.35 -7.59
CA VAL A 71 14.21 9.42 -8.37
C VAL A 71 15.67 9.59 -7.97
N SER A 72 16.52 9.96 -8.92
CA SER A 72 17.93 10.25 -8.72
C SER A 72 18.39 11.41 -9.62
N PRO A 73 19.20 12.35 -9.13
CA PRO A 73 19.63 12.51 -7.75
C PRO A 73 18.46 12.85 -6.82
N LEU A 74 18.63 12.60 -5.51
CA LEU A 74 17.68 13.08 -4.52
C LEU A 74 17.82 14.60 -4.40
N ILE A 75 16.78 15.32 -4.82
CA ILE A 75 16.70 16.78 -4.70
C ILE A 75 15.60 17.08 -3.69
N SER A 76 15.94 17.84 -2.64
CA SER A 76 15.05 18.09 -1.49
C SER A 76 13.89 19.03 -1.78
N SER A 77 13.90 19.75 -2.91
CA SER A 77 12.87 20.70 -3.30
C SER A 77 12.57 20.63 -4.80
N GLY A 78 11.30 20.79 -5.18
CA GLY A 78 10.89 20.89 -6.58
C GLY A 78 10.66 19.56 -7.29
N LEU A 79 10.81 18.41 -6.61
CA LEU A 79 10.34 17.12 -7.10
C LEU A 79 9.12 16.66 -6.33
N TYR A 80 8.07 16.30 -7.05
CA TYR A 80 6.83 15.82 -6.46
C TYR A 80 6.42 14.51 -7.14
N LEU A 81 6.26 13.46 -6.34
CA LEU A 81 5.58 12.24 -6.79
C LEU A 81 4.08 12.52 -6.81
N MET A 82 3.48 12.47 -8.00
CA MET A 82 2.06 12.77 -8.20
C MET A 82 1.22 11.49 -8.13
N GLU A 83 1.68 10.43 -8.79
CA GLU A 83 0.96 9.15 -8.86
C GLU A 83 1.94 7.97 -8.75
N SER A 84 1.51 6.92 -8.06
CA SER A 84 2.19 5.62 -8.04
C SER A 84 1.16 4.52 -7.82
N GLU A 85 0.75 3.89 -8.92
CA GLU A 85 -0.41 2.98 -8.91
C GLU A 85 -0.34 1.97 -10.05
N PRO A 86 -1.13 0.88 -9.98
CA PRO A 86 -1.38 0.04 -11.14
C PRO A 86 -2.06 0.84 -12.26
N ASP A 87 -1.52 0.81 -13.46
CA ASP A 87 -2.16 1.34 -14.67
C ASP A 87 -3.20 0.34 -15.22
N ASN A 88 -2.89 -0.95 -15.07
CA ASN A 88 -3.74 -2.08 -15.40
C ASN A 88 -3.22 -3.33 -14.66
N SER A 89 -3.72 -4.53 -14.98
CA SER A 89 -3.35 -5.79 -14.31
C SER A 89 -1.91 -6.26 -14.51
N THR A 90 -1.13 -5.63 -15.40
CA THR A 90 0.26 -6.00 -15.69
C THR A 90 1.22 -4.80 -15.71
N THR A 91 0.77 -3.58 -15.50
CA THR A 91 1.61 -2.39 -15.61
C THR A 91 1.52 -1.49 -14.37
N TRP A 92 2.67 -1.04 -13.86
CA TRP A 92 2.75 0.04 -12.88
C TRP A 92 2.96 1.37 -13.57
N LYS A 93 2.21 2.40 -13.16
CA LYS A 93 2.38 3.78 -13.60
C LYS A 93 3.01 4.61 -12.47
N GLY A 94 3.98 5.43 -12.86
CA GLY A 94 4.54 6.47 -12.01
C GLY A 94 4.45 7.82 -12.71
N THR A 95 3.92 8.84 -12.01
CA THR A 95 3.87 10.22 -12.52
C THR A 95 4.63 11.14 -11.57
N VAL A 96 5.62 11.87 -12.09
CA VAL A 96 6.48 12.78 -11.32
C VAL A 96 6.42 14.17 -11.93
N ARG A 97 6.27 15.19 -11.09
CA ARG A 97 6.48 16.59 -11.46
C ARG A 97 7.93 16.97 -11.11
N ASN A 98 8.69 17.37 -12.12
CA ASN A 98 10.01 17.96 -11.95
C ASN A 98 9.92 19.48 -12.15
N ASN A 99 9.79 20.24 -11.06
CA ASN A 99 9.88 21.70 -11.01
C ASN A 99 11.29 22.19 -10.68
N THR A 100 12.29 21.34 -10.80
CA THR A 100 13.69 21.75 -10.64
C THR A 100 14.20 22.30 -11.97
N GLN A 101 15.35 22.95 -11.92
CA GLN A 101 16.05 23.46 -13.11
C GLN A 101 16.92 22.37 -13.79
N PHE A 102 16.92 21.13 -13.29
CA PHE A 102 17.80 20.06 -13.76
C PHE A 102 17.00 18.82 -14.18
N PRO A 103 17.45 18.07 -15.20
CA PRO A 103 16.85 16.78 -15.50
C PRO A 103 17.09 15.79 -14.35
N VAL A 104 16.12 14.94 -14.09
CA VAL A 104 16.22 13.87 -13.08
C VAL A 104 15.97 12.52 -13.71
N THR A 105 16.62 11.49 -13.20
CA THR A 105 16.38 10.11 -13.57
C THR A 105 15.25 9.56 -12.71
N VAL A 106 14.19 9.09 -13.34
CA VAL A 106 13.04 8.44 -12.70
C VAL A 106 13.10 6.95 -13.03
N THR A 107 13.04 6.13 -11.99
CA THR A 107 12.94 4.68 -12.10
C THR A 107 11.58 4.24 -11.60
N VAL A 108 10.75 3.75 -12.51
CA VAL A 108 9.48 3.07 -12.18
C VAL A 108 9.73 1.59 -12.06
N LYS A 109 9.24 0.96 -11.00
CA LYS A 109 9.35 -0.48 -10.76
C LYS A 109 7.97 -1.12 -10.73
N ALA A 110 7.88 -2.34 -11.23
CA ALA A 110 6.73 -3.22 -11.03
C ALA A 110 7.18 -4.55 -10.45
N ILE A 111 6.38 -5.08 -9.52
CA ILE A 111 6.55 -6.38 -8.87
C ILE A 111 5.48 -7.31 -9.42
N CYS A 112 5.93 -8.32 -10.14
CA CYS A 112 5.10 -9.19 -10.95
C CYS A 112 5.12 -10.60 -10.36
N VAL A 113 3.97 -11.26 -10.32
CA VAL A 113 3.84 -12.62 -9.80
C VAL A 113 3.26 -13.53 -10.87
N ARG A 114 3.86 -14.71 -11.05
CA ARG A 114 3.22 -15.82 -11.74
C ARG A 114 2.38 -16.60 -10.73
N LEU A 115 1.06 -16.49 -10.84
CA LEU A 115 0.14 -17.28 -10.03
C LEU A 115 0.08 -18.71 -10.59
N PRO A 116 0.33 -19.75 -9.78
CA PRO A 116 0.08 -21.13 -10.18
C PRO A 116 -1.44 -21.36 -10.30
N GLY A 117 -1.90 -21.96 -11.41
CA GLY A 117 -3.28 -22.43 -11.54
C GLY A 117 -4.31 -21.39 -11.98
N VAL A 118 -3.87 -20.24 -12.51
CA VAL A 118 -4.71 -19.33 -13.33
C VAL A 118 -4.45 -19.54 -14.81
#